data_AF-L9WHT9-F1
#
_entry.id   AF-L9WHT9-F1
#
_cell.length_a   1.000
_cell.length_b   1.000
_cell.length_c   1.000
_cell.angle_alpha   90.00
_cell.angle_beta   90.00
_cell.angle_gamma   90.00
#
_symmetry.space_group_name_H-M   'P 1'
#
loop_
_entity.id
_entity.type
_entity.pdbx_description
1 polymer ?
#
loop_
_entity_poly.entity_id
_entity_poly.type
_entity_poly.pdbx_seq_one_letter_code
_entity_poly.pdbx_strand_id
1 'polypeptide(L)' 'MPREHGDSGTFVETVSLEDVLGVFDVVDGPVILSADVADELDCSRETARRKLQALYERGDLERRKVSR' A
#
# COMPACT_ATOMS: atom_id res chain seq x y z
N MET A 1 -10.75 24.10 6.12
CA MET A 1 -10.19 22.85 6.68
C MET A 1 -8.77 22.72 6.14
N PRO A 2 -7.72 23.10 6.90
CA PRO A 2 -6.35 22.93 6.44
C PRO A 2 -5.91 21.49 6.70
N ARG A 3 -5.26 20.90 5.69
CA ARG A 3 -4.65 19.58 5.73
C ARG A 3 -3.33 19.70 6.49
N GLU A 4 -3.27 19.14 7.69
CA GLU A 4 -2.10 19.21 8.57
C GLU A 4 -1.07 18.21 8.05
N HIS A 5 -0.01 18.71 7.43
CA HIS A 5 1.18 17.92 7.09
C HIS A 5 1.97 17.65 8.37
N GLY A 6 1.91 16.40 8.84
CA GLY A 6 2.75 15.89 9.92
C GLY A 6 4.09 15.42 9.39
N ASP A 7 5.10 16.25 9.60
CA ASP A 7 6.49 15.84 9.78
C ASP A 7 6.52 14.79 10.93
N SER A 8 7.25 13.68 10.76
CA SER A 8 7.50 12.63 11.77
C SER A 8 6.48 11.47 11.90
N GLY A 9 6.74 10.37 11.18
CA GLY A 9 6.79 9.01 11.75
C GLY A 9 5.51 8.27 12.18
N THR A 10 4.38 8.93 12.41
CA THR A 10 3.21 8.34 13.09
C THR A 10 1.94 8.44 12.25
N PHE A 11 1.90 7.76 11.09
CA PHE A 11 0.64 7.43 10.43
C PHE A 11 0.78 6.05 9.78
N VAL A 12 0.81 5.00 10.62
CA VAL A 12 0.84 3.59 10.16
C VAL A 12 -0.39 2.81 10.64
N GLU A 13 -1.27 3.43 11.44
CA GLU A 13 -2.42 2.74 12.05
C GLU A 13 -3.74 2.83 11.28
N THR A 14 -3.86 3.65 10.22
CA THR A 14 -5.14 3.76 9.49
C THR A 14 -5.31 2.72 8.37
N VAL A 15 -4.20 2.27 7.75
CA VAL A 15 -4.27 1.31 6.63
C VAL A 15 -4.02 -0.10 7.14
N SER A 16 -5.05 -0.95 7.12
CA SER A 16 -4.94 -2.34 7.52
C SER A 16 -4.37 -3.20 6.40
N LEU A 17 -3.87 -4.39 6.74
CA LEU A 17 -3.39 -5.34 5.73
C LEU A 17 -4.54 -5.91 4.88
N GLU A 18 -5.73 -6.02 5.46
CA GLU A 18 -6.96 -6.41 4.75
C GLU A 18 -7.39 -5.36 3.72
N ASP A 19 -7.34 -4.07 4.05
CA ASP A 19 -7.62 -2.99 3.09
C ASP A 19 -6.67 -3.06 1.88
N VAL A 20 -5.38 -3.31 2.14
CA VAL A 20 -4.37 -3.47 1.08
C VAL A 20 -4.63 -4.70 0.22
N LEU A 21 -5.11 -5.81 0.80
CA LEU A 21 -5.54 -6.95 0.01
C LEU A 21 -6.79 -6.63 -0.82
N GLY A 22 -7.72 -5.85 -0.28
CA GLY A 22 -8.94 -5.42 -0.98
C GLY A 22 -8.63 -4.66 -2.28
N VAL A 23 -7.53 -3.91 -2.34
CA VAL A 23 -7.08 -3.22 -3.57
C VAL A 23 -6.89 -4.20 -4.73
N PHE A 24 -6.49 -5.46 -4.49
CA PHE A 24 -6.32 -6.46 -5.54
C PHE A 24 -7.64 -6.93 -6.16
N ASP A 25 -8.77 -6.69 -5.50
CA ASP A 25 -10.11 -6.99 -6.03
C ASP A 25 -10.66 -5.81 -6.87
N VAL A 26 -10.18 -4.58 -6.60
CA VAL A 26 -10.66 -3.34 -7.24
C VAL A 26 -9.80 -2.93 -8.43
N VAL A 27 -8.47 -3.09 -8.33
CA VAL A 27 -7.53 -2.65 -9.35
C VAL A 27 -7.26 -3.79 -10.34
N ASP A 28 -7.71 -3.60 -11.58
CA ASP A 28 -7.39 -4.49 -12.68
C ASP A 28 -5.92 -4.37 -13.10
N GLY A 29 -5.17 -5.46 -12.98
CA GLY A 29 -3.81 -5.51 -13.47
C GLY A 29 -3.10 -6.84 -13.20
N PRO A 30 -2.15 -7.24 -14.05
CA PRO A 30 -1.37 -8.46 -13.82
C PRO A 30 -0.44 -8.35 -12.60
N VAL A 31 -0.15 -7.12 -12.15
CA VAL A 31 0.64 -6.80 -10.97
C VAL A 31 0.13 -5.48 -10.38
N ILE A 32 0.03 -5.43 -9.05
CA ILE A 32 -0.32 -4.21 -8.32
C ILE A 32 0.96 -3.58 -7.77
N LEU A 33 1.16 -2.28 -8.02
CA LEU A 33 2.31 -1.53 -7.54
C LEU A 33 1.95 -0.82 -6.23
N SER A 34 2.98 -0.48 -5.45
CA SER A 34 2.81 0.38 -4.27
C SER A 34 2.28 1.77 -4.60
N ALA A 35 2.33 2.19 -5.87
CA ALA A 35 1.71 3.42 -6.33
C ALA A 35 0.19 3.28 -6.47
N ASP A 36 -0.29 2.14 -6.98
CA ASP A 36 -1.72 1.87 -7.15
C ASP A 36 -2.40 1.75 -5.77
N VAL A 37 -1.78 1.04 -4.83
CA VAL A 37 -2.26 0.95 -3.43
C VAL A 37 -2.26 2.31 -2.73
N ALA A 38 -1.28 3.15 -3.01
CA ALA A 38 -1.21 4.48 -2.42
C ALA A 38 -2.33 5.39 -2.92
N ASP A 39 -2.66 5.28 -4.20
CA ASP A 39 -3.74 6.03 -4.84
C ASP A 39 -5.12 5.56 -4.31
N GLU A 40 -5.37 4.26 -4.32
CA GLU A 40 -6.65 3.68 -3.87
C GLU A 40 -6.95 3.90 -2.38
N LEU A 41 -5.92 3.83 -1.52
CA LEU A 41 -6.09 3.96 -0.07
C LEU A 41 -5.77 5.36 0.46
N ASP A 42 -5.58 6.35 -0.43
CA ASP A 42 -5.18 7.73 -0.13
C ASP A 42 -4.05 7.79 0.92
N CYS A 43 -3.00 6.99 0.71
CA CYS A 43 -1.91 6.84 1.67
C CYS A 43 -0.54 7.09 1.04
N SER A 44 0.47 7.32 1.87
CA SER A 44 1.84 7.49 1.38
C SER A 44 2.35 6.20 0.72
N ARG A 45 3.08 6.34 -0.40
CA ARG A 45 3.75 5.20 -1.08
C ARG A 45 4.65 4.38 -0.15
N GLU A 46 5.29 5.00 0.82
CA GLU A 46 6.08 4.29 1.84
C GLU A 46 5.22 3.43 2.77
N THR A 47 4.01 3.88 3.11
CA THR A 47 3.04 3.09 3.88
C THR A 47 2.54 1.92 3.05
N ALA A 48 2.09 2.16 1.81
CA ALA A 48 1.70 1.10 0.88
C ALA A 48 2.82 0.05 0.70
N ARG A 49 4.06 0.50 0.48
CA ARG A 49 5.22 -0.39 0.34
C ARG A 49 5.47 -1.22 1.59
N ARG A 50 5.43 -0.62 2.78
CA ARG A 50 5.62 -1.35 4.05
C ARG A 50 4.54 -2.41 4.26
N LYS A 51 3.28 -2.09 3.94
CA LYS A 51 2.16 -3.03 4.09
C LYS A 51 2.25 -4.17 3.07
N LEU A 52 2.54 -3.87 1.80
CA LEU A 52 2.82 -4.89 0.78
C LEU A 52 4.01 -5.80 1.15
N GLN A 53 5.06 -5.23 1.75
CA GLN A 53 6.18 -6.01 2.27
C GLN A 53 5.75 -6.94 3.41
N ALA A 54 4.96 -6.44 4.36
CA ALA A 54 4.43 -7.27 5.43
C ALA A 54 3.55 -8.42 4.90
N LEU A 55 2.71 -8.15 3.88
CA LEU A 55 1.90 -9.15 3.17
C LEU A 55 2.76 -10.23 2.48
N TYR A 56 3.88 -9.83 1.89
CA TYR A 56 4.84 -10.76 1.29
C TYR A 56 5.54 -11.62 2.36
N GLU A 57 5.96 -11.02 3.47
CA GLU A 57 6.67 -11.74 4.54
C GLU A 57 5.78 -12.78 5.23
N ARG A 58 4.47 -12.54 5.32
CA ARG A 58 3.50 -13.54 5.82
C ARG A 58 3.11 -14.60 4.78
N GLY A 59 3.49 -14.41 3.51
CA GLY A 59 3.24 -15.36 2.43
C GLY A 59 1.89 -15.19 1.72
N ASP A 60 1.16 -14.10 1.97
CA ASP A 60 -0.13 -13.84 1.33
C ASP A 60 0.00 -13.26 -0.08
N LEU A 61 1.16 -12.67 -0.40
CA LEU A 61 1.45 -12.13 -1.71
C LEU A 61 2.81 -12.60 -2.21
N GLU A 62 2.92 -12.80 -3.52
CA GLU A 62 4.20 -12.94 -4.19
C GLU A 62 4.66 -11.59 -4.74
N ARG A 63 5.98 -11.34 -4.73
CA ARG A 63 6.56 -10.12 -5.28
C ARG A 63 7.15 -10.37 -6.66
N ARG A 64 6.89 -9.47 -7.61
CA ARG A 64 7.53 -9.47 -8.92
C ARG A 64 8.33 -8.18 -9.10
N LYS A 65 9.60 -8.30 -9.46
CA LYS A 65 10.40 -7.13 -9.85
C LYS A 65 9.92 -6.68 -11.23
N VAL A 66 9.29 -5.51 -11.28
CA VAL A 66 8.96 -4.84 -12.53
C VAL A 66 10.09 -3.86 -12.88
N SER A 67 10.60 -3.98 -14.10
CA SER A 67 11.47 -2.99 -14.72
C SER A 67 10.60 -2.21 -15.70
N ARG A 68 10.62 -0.89 -15.65
CA ARG A 68 9.95 -0.03 -16.62
C ARG A 68 10.95 0.43 -17.67
#